data_AF-A0A5C8NKX1-F1
#
_entry.id   AF-A0A5C8NKX1-F1
#
_cell.length_a   1.000
_cell.length_b   1.000
_cell.length_c   1.000
_cell.angle_alpha   90.00
_cell.angle_beta   90.00
_cell.angle_gamma   90.00
#
_symmetry.space_group_name_H-M   'P 1'
#
loop_
_entity.id
_entity.type
_entity.pdbx_description
1 polymer ?
#
loop_
_entity_poly.entity_id
_entity_poly.type
_entity_poly.pdbx_seq_one_letter_code
_entity_poly.pdbx_strand_id
1 'polypeptide(L)' 'MLALWSIPLPLQILLAVLVFAVLIYILIRFRADKHPSPDSLQLLEERMENGEISFKDYLQAKRSRGK' A
#
# COMPACT_ATOMS: atom_id res chain seq x y z
N MET A 1 -26.05 -35.62 -9.45
CA MET A 1 -24.87 -34.76 -9.71
C MET A 1 -24.99 -34.05 -11.06
N LEU A 2 -26.01 -33.21 -11.29
CA LEU A 2 -26.16 -32.43 -12.54
C LEU A 2 -26.92 -31.09 -12.34
N ALA A 3 -26.88 -30.50 -11.14
CA ALA A 3 -27.61 -29.25 -10.87
C ALA A 3 -26.82 -27.97 -11.21
N LEU A 4 -25.53 -28.09 -11.58
CA LEU A 4 -24.66 -26.93 -11.85
C LEU A 4 -24.76 -26.41 -13.30
N TRP A 5 -25.40 -27.14 -14.21
CA TRP A 5 -25.45 -26.81 -15.65
C TRP A 5 -26.60 -25.84 -16.02
N SER A 6 -27.36 -25.37 -15.03
CA SER A 6 -28.55 -24.53 -15.23
C SER A 6 -28.42 -23.16 -14.58
N ILE A 7 -27.20 -22.67 -14.36
CA ILE A 7 -27.01 -21.30 -13.88
C ILE A 7 -27.23 -20.36 -15.06
N PRO A 8 -28.26 -19.48 -15.02
CA PRO A 8 -28.53 -18.59 -16.12
C PRO A 8 -27.32 -17.67 -16.34
N LEU A 9 -26.91 -17.49 -17.60
CA LEU A 9 -25.82 -16.61 -18.03
C LEU A 9 -25.79 -15.24 -17.33
N PRO A 10 -26.93 -14.52 -17.15
CA PRO A 10 -26.91 -13.25 -16.42
C PRO A 10 -26.46 -13.38 -14.96
N LEU A 11 -26.78 -14.48 -14.29
CA LEU A 11 -26.36 -14.72 -12.90
C LEU A 11 -24.86 -14.99 -12.82
N GLN A 12 -24.29 -15.69 -13.80
CA GLN A 12 -22.84 -15.92 -13.89
C GLN A 12 -22.08 -14.61 -14.09
N ILE A 13 -22.59 -13.75 -14.98
CA ILE A 13 -22.01 -12.42 -15.24
C ILE A 13 -22.11 -11.55 -13.99
N LEU A 14 -23.27 -11.52 -13.33
CA LEU A 14 -23.47 -10.75 -12.10
C LEU A 14 -22.52 -11.21 -10.98
N LEU A 15 -22.35 -12.52 -10.81
CA LEU A 15 -21.42 -13.09 -9.84
C LEU A 15 -19.97 -12.73 -10.16
N ALA A 16 -19.58 -12.79 -11.44
CA ALA A 16 -18.23 -12.42 -11.88
C ALA A 16 -17.94 -10.93 -11.61
N VAL A 17 -18.89 -10.04 -11.92
CA VAL A 17 -18.76 -8.60 -11.64
C VAL A 17 -18.67 -8.34 -10.14
N LEU A 18 -19.48 -9.02 -9.33
CA LEU A 18 -19.44 -8.89 -7.86
C LEU A 18 -18.08 -9.28 -7.30
N VAL A 19 -17.54 -10.44 -7.68
CA VAL A 19 -16.22 -10.91 -7.24
C VAL A 19 -15.12 -9.94 -7.68
N PHE A 20 -15.19 -9.45 -8.92
CA PHE A 20 -14.24 -8.48 -9.44
C PHE A 20 -14.27 -7.15 -8.65
N ALA A 21 -15.46 -6.66 -8.29
CA ALA A 21 -15.60 -5.46 -7.47
C ALA A 21 -15.01 -5.64 -6.06
N VAL A 22 -15.19 -6.81 -5.44
CA VAL A 22 -14.57 -7.12 -4.13
C VAL A 22 -13.05 -7.14 -4.23
N LEU A 23 -12.49 -7.73 -5.29
CA LEU A 23 -11.04 -7.72 -5.51
C LEU A 23 -10.50 -6.29 -5.68
N ILE A 24 -11.18 -5.45 -6.45
CA ILE A 24 -10.82 -4.03 -6.59
C ILE A 24 -10.88 -3.33 -5.24
N TYR A 25 -11.95 -3.55 -4.46
CA TYR A 25 -12.11 -2.96 -3.14
C TYR A 25 -10.94 -3.35 -2.21
N ILE A 26 -10.56 -4.63 -2.19
CA ILE A 26 -9.40 -5.11 -1.42
C ILE A 26 -8.13 -4.41 -1.92
N LEU A 27 -7.87 -4.38 -3.23
CA LEU A 27 -6.68 -3.72 -3.76
C LEU A 27 -6.62 -2.23 -3.40
N ILE A 28 -7.73 -1.50 -3.48
CA ILE A 28 -7.80 -0.09 -3.09
C ILE A 28 -7.57 0.05 -1.58
N ARG A 29 -8.24 -0.76 -0.76
CA ARG A 29 -8.12 -0.74 0.70
C ARG A 29 -6.68 -1.02 1.16
N PHE A 30 -6.05 -2.04 0.62
CA PHE A 30 -4.67 -2.43 0.94
C PHE A 30 -3.63 -1.52 0.28
N ARG A 31 -3.94 -0.89 -0.86
CA ARG A 31 -3.05 0.13 -1.46
C ARG A 31 -3.04 1.41 -0.63
N ALA A 32 -4.16 1.77 0.00
CA ALA A 32 -4.22 2.89 0.94
C ALA A 32 -3.44 2.59 2.24
N ASP A 33 -3.36 1.33 2.67
CA ASP A 33 -2.56 0.91 3.84
C ASP A 33 -1.08 0.68 3.53
N LYS A 34 -0.63 0.88 2.28
CA LYS A 34 0.79 1.13 2.03
C LYS A 34 1.11 2.55 2.51
N HIS A 35 1.25 2.68 3.83
CA HIS A 35 2.22 3.60 4.40
C HIS A 35 3.46 3.51 3.51
N PRO A 36 3.88 4.58 2.82
CA PRO A 36 5.26 4.60 2.35
C PRO A 36 6.06 4.38 3.61
N SER A 37 6.84 3.30 3.66
CA SER A 37 7.82 3.10 4.74
C SER A 37 8.47 4.47 4.95
N PRO A 38 8.36 5.06 6.16
CA PRO A 38 8.80 6.43 6.37
C PRO A 38 10.21 6.48 5.85
N ASP A 39 10.38 7.39 4.90
CA ASP A 39 11.58 7.44 4.13
C ASP A 39 12.75 7.51 5.12
N SER A 40 13.86 6.80 4.89
CA SER A 40 14.93 6.73 5.89
C SER A 40 15.43 8.13 6.29
N LEU A 41 15.26 9.12 5.41
CA LEU A 41 15.45 10.54 5.71
C LEU A 41 14.37 11.17 6.59
N GLN A 42 13.09 10.83 6.44
CA GLN A 42 12.01 11.31 7.32
C GLN A 42 12.21 10.80 8.74
N LEU A 43 12.61 9.53 8.89
CA LEU A 43 12.97 8.95 10.19
C LEU A 43 14.19 9.64 10.83
N LEU A 44 15.16 10.08 10.02
CA LEU A 44 16.31 10.83 10.52
C LEU A 44 15.96 12.29 10.85
N GLU A 45 15.07 12.90 10.08
CA GLU A 45 14.54 14.25 10.34
C GLU A 45 13.79 14.29 11.67
N GLU A 46 12.91 13.33 11.91
CA GLU A 46 12.16 13.20 13.17
C GLU A 46 13.08 12.98 14.38
N ARG A 47 14.13 12.15 14.23
CA ARG A 47 15.14 11.95 15.29
C ARG A 47 15.98 13.20 15.55
N MET A 48 16.23 14.02 14.54
CA MET A 48 16.94 15.29 14.71
C MET A 48 16.07 16.30 15.45
N GLU A 49 14.79 16.39 15.10
CA GLU A 49 13.83 17.27 15.79
C GLU A 49 13.64 16.89 17.26
N ASN A 50 13.66 15.59 17.56
CA ASN A 50 13.65 15.07 18.93
C ASN A 50 14.99 15.24 19.67
N GLY A 51 16.03 15.75 19.00
CA GLY A 51 17.35 16.00 19.60
C GLY A 51 18.19 14.73 19.84
N GLU A 52 17.79 13.59 19.27
CA GLU A 52 18.50 12.32 19.41
C GLU A 52 19.77 12.26 18.53
N ILE A 53 19.83 13.04 17.46
CA ILE A 53 20.96 13.12 16.54
C ILE A 53 21.37 14.57 16.26
N SER A 54 22.65 14.79 15.97
CA SER A 54 23.16 16.12 15.65
C SER A 54 22.78 16.54 14.22
N PHE A 55 22.56 17.85 14.02
CA PHE A 55 22.30 18.42 12.69
C PHE A 55 23.38 18.05 11.66
N LYS A 56 24.64 17.89 12.10
CA LYS A 56 25.74 17.46 11.23
C LYS A 56 25.55 16.05 10.68
N ASP A 57 25.08 15.14 11.52
CA ASP A 57 24.89 13.73 11.15
C ASP A 57 23.72 13.59 10.18
N TYR A 58 22.64 14.34 10.42
CA TYR A 58 21.52 14.47 9.48
C TYR A 58 21.98 15.00 8.11
N LEU A 59 22.79 16.08 8.10
CA LEU A 59 23.30 16.69 6.86
C LEU A 59 24.20 15.74 6.07
N GLN A 60 25.01 14.92 6.76
CA GLN A 60 25.87 13.93 6.14
C GLN A 60 25.06 12.80 5.49
N ALA A 61 24.04 12.30 6.18
CA ALA A 61 23.12 11.29 5.65
C ALA A 61 22.26 11.83 4.48
N LYS A 62 21.86 13.11 4.53
CA LYS A 62 21.13 13.77 3.43
C LYS A 62 22.00 13.92 2.18
N ARG A 63 23.29 14.22 2.34
CA ARG A 63 24.25 14.31 1.22
C ARG A 63 24.58 12.96 0.60
N SER A 64 24.65 11.89 1.37
CA SER A 64 25.01 10.55 0.85
C SER A 64 23.90 9.93 0.01
N ARG A 65 22.64 10.30 0.22
CA ARG A 65 21.49 9.80 -0.54
C ARG A 65 21.29 10.47 -1.91
N GLY A 66 21.92 11.63 -2.15
CA GLY A 66 21.85 12.36 -3.42
C GLY A 66 22.85 11.89 -4.48
N LYS A 67 23.44 10.70 -4.33
CA LYS A 67 24.36 10.06 -5.30
C LYS A 67 23.74 8.82 -5.89
#